data_AF-U9UAU2-F1
#
_entry.id   AF-U9UAU2-F1
#
_cell.length_a   1.000
_cell.length_b   1.000
_cell.length_c   1.000
_cell.angle_alpha   90.00
_cell.angle_beta   90.00
_cell.angle_gamma   90.00
#
_symmetry.space_group_name_H-M   'P 1'
#
loop_
_entity.id
_entity.type
_entity.pdbx_description
1 polymer ?
#
loop_
_entity_poly.entity_id
_entity_poly.type
_entity_poly.pdbx_seq_one_letter_code
_entity_poly.pdbx_strand_id
1 'polypeptide(L)'
;MFIIVQVNEDAKIITGPLVKEVEESSLFSTLFDSVFSGNYFHQNVRVEVRKTETGPWVPVQEGLQGKLLLMKTLEFIYLKYILLLCDFVVPLSQIHILNAFTRLMDFRYQLPAQKREDIRDILLYNHIIQLFQSMCVGWPGNDHNTCGKKFIERLTKAICISAKWSL
;
A
#
# COMPACT_ATOMS: atom_id res chain seq x y z
N MET A 1 -13.55 17.33 -16.58
CA MET A 1 -14.22 16.10 -17.08
C MET A 1 -15.04 15.50 -15.95
N PHE A 2 -16.20 14.91 -16.24
CA PHE A 2 -16.99 14.18 -15.23
C PHE A 2 -16.71 12.69 -15.30
N ILE A 3 -16.47 12.08 -14.15
CA ILE A 3 -16.30 10.63 -14.01
C ILE A 3 -17.12 10.11 -12.85
N ILE A 4 -17.46 8.83 -12.91
CA ILE A 4 -18.22 8.12 -11.88
C ILE A 4 -17.23 7.29 -11.08
N VAL A 5 -17.03 7.64 -9.82
CA VAL A 5 -16.07 7.01 -8.92
C VAL A 5 -16.79 6.11 -7.93
N GLN A 6 -16.32 4.90 -7.76
CA GLN A 6 -16.77 3.96 -6.73
C GLN A 6 -15.57 3.49 -5.92
N VAL A 7 -15.77 3.22 -4.62
CA VAL A 7 -14.71 2.64 -3.79
C VAL A 7 -15.16 1.37 -3.10
N ASN A 8 -14.31 0.37 -3.22
CA ASN A 8 -14.50 -0.97 -2.69
C ASN A 8 -13.40 -1.31 -1.70
N GLU A 9 -13.73 -2.11 -0.70
CA GLU A 9 -12.80 -2.92 0.08
C GLU A 9 -12.99 -4.37 -0.35
N ASP A 10 -11.99 -4.90 -1.05
CA ASP A 10 -12.07 -6.13 -1.82
C ASP A 10 -13.35 -6.19 -2.70
N ALA A 11 -14.28 -7.10 -2.39
CA ALA A 11 -15.53 -7.27 -3.12
C ALA A 11 -16.67 -6.36 -2.62
N LYS A 12 -16.51 -5.72 -1.45
CA LYS A 12 -17.55 -4.94 -0.80
C LYS A 12 -17.50 -3.48 -1.22
N ILE A 13 -18.63 -2.92 -1.63
CA ILE A 13 -18.74 -1.49 -1.93
C ILE A 13 -18.86 -0.73 -0.61
N ILE A 14 -17.92 0.18 -0.34
CA ILE A 14 -17.97 1.06 0.84
C ILE A 14 -18.55 2.41 0.46
N THR A 15 -18.20 2.90 -0.73
CA THR A 15 -18.72 4.14 -1.28
C THR A 15 -19.32 3.83 -2.63
N GLY A 16 -20.64 4.07 -2.74
CA GLY A 16 -21.38 3.89 -3.99
C GLY A 16 -20.89 4.84 -5.10
N PRO A 17 -21.45 4.71 -6.31
CA PRO A 17 -21.06 5.54 -7.45
C PRO A 17 -21.28 7.03 -7.15
N LEU A 18 -20.21 7.83 -7.23
CA LEU A 18 -20.21 9.27 -7.03
C LEU A 18 -19.77 9.97 -8.32
N VAL A 19 -20.56 10.92 -8.80
CA VAL A 19 -20.12 11.80 -9.90
C VAL A 19 -19.13 12.81 -9.34
N LYS A 20 -17.95 12.86 -9.95
CA LYS A 20 -16.89 13.82 -9.60
C LYS A 20 -16.44 14.59 -10.83
N GLU A 21 -16.37 15.90 -10.68
CA GLU A 21 -15.69 16.76 -11.62
C GLU A 21 -14.19 16.73 -11.32
N VAL A 22 -13.38 16.49 -12.35
CA VAL A 22 -11.93 16.36 -12.21
C VAL A 22 -11.20 17.13 -13.30
N GLU A 23 -10.03 17.64 -12.93
CA GLU A 23 -9.08 18.21 -13.88
C GLU A 23 -8.36 17.08 -14.63
N GLU A 24 -8.20 17.23 -15.94
CA GLU A 24 -7.67 16.18 -16.82
C GLU A 24 -6.19 15.90 -16.58
N SER A 25 -5.45 16.91 -16.15
CA SER A 25 -4.01 16.84 -15.84
C SER A 25 -3.70 16.10 -14.53
N SER A 26 -4.71 15.90 -13.69
CA SER A 26 -4.57 15.35 -12.35
C SER A 26 -4.25 13.86 -12.35
N LEU A 27 -3.66 13.40 -11.24
CA LEU A 27 -3.39 11.99 -10.99
C LEU A 27 -4.60 11.29 -10.37
N PHE A 28 -4.63 9.96 -10.50
CA PHE A 28 -5.59 9.14 -9.76
C PHE A 28 -5.44 9.32 -8.24
N SER A 29 -4.21 9.47 -7.72
CA SER A 29 -3.97 9.76 -6.30
C SER A 29 -4.68 11.00 -5.80
N THR A 30 -4.63 12.10 -6.54
CA THR A 30 -5.27 13.38 -6.15
C THR A 30 -6.78 13.22 -6.03
N LEU A 31 -7.39 12.50 -6.96
CA LEU A 31 -8.82 12.20 -6.90
C LEU A 31 -9.14 11.23 -5.76
N PHE A 32 -8.30 10.22 -5.56
CA PHE A 32 -8.45 9.28 -4.46
C PHE A 32 -8.46 10.03 -3.12
N ASP A 33 -7.49 10.90 -2.87
CA ASP A 33 -7.40 11.73 -1.66
C ASP A 33 -8.60 12.69 -1.51
N SER A 34 -9.15 13.19 -2.61
CA SER A 34 -10.36 14.02 -2.60
C SER A 34 -11.62 13.23 -2.25
N VAL A 35 -11.72 11.97 -2.65
CA VAL A 35 -12.85 11.09 -2.34
C VAL A 35 -12.70 10.51 -0.93
N PHE A 36 -11.46 10.29 -0.48
CA PHE A 36 -11.11 9.66 0.78
C PHE A 36 -10.32 10.62 1.66
N SER A 37 -10.97 11.23 2.66
CA SER A 37 -10.41 12.23 3.59
C SER A 37 -9.33 11.71 4.58
N GLY A 38 -8.37 10.89 4.12
CA GLY A 38 -7.05 10.77 4.76
C GLY A 38 -6.77 9.58 5.69
N ASN A 39 -7.60 8.54 5.77
CA ASN A 39 -7.42 7.46 6.77
C ASN A 39 -6.88 6.11 6.24
N TYR A 40 -6.30 6.06 5.04
CA TYR A 40 -5.95 4.79 4.37
C TYR A 40 -4.48 4.66 3.95
N PHE A 41 -3.60 5.36 4.66
CA PHE A 41 -2.20 4.97 4.69
C PHE A 41 -2.15 3.44 4.98
N HIS A 42 -1.35 2.67 4.25
CA HIS A 42 -1.11 1.21 4.39
C HIS A 42 -1.99 0.23 3.59
N GLN A 43 -2.88 0.67 2.70
CA GLN A 43 -3.62 -0.27 1.82
C GLN A 43 -3.05 -0.29 0.40
N ASN A 44 -2.95 -1.48 -0.18
CA ASN A 44 -2.64 -1.63 -1.60
C ASN A 44 -3.89 -1.22 -2.39
N VAL A 45 -3.84 -0.06 -3.04
CA VAL A 45 -4.96 0.41 -3.85
C VAL A 45 -4.78 -0.06 -5.29
N ARG A 46 -5.74 -0.84 -5.79
CA ARG A 46 -5.88 -1.09 -7.22
C ARG A 46 -6.84 -0.10 -7.83
N VAL A 47 -6.51 0.33 -9.04
CA VAL A 47 -7.33 1.25 -9.82
C VAL A 47 -7.85 0.48 -11.04
N GLU A 48 -9.16 0.45 -11.20
CA GLU A 48 -9.82 -0.17 -12.34
C GLU A 48 -10.75 0.83 -13.02
N VAL A 49 -10.85 0.76 -14.35
CA VAL A 49 -11.68 1.64 -15.16
C VAL A 49 -12.59 0.84 -16.08
N ARG A 50 -13.74 1.42 -16.46
CA ARG A 50 -14.60 0.86 -17.50
C ARG A 50 -15.36 1.95 -18.26
N LYS A 51 -15.73 1.64 -19.51
CA LYS A 51 -16.40 2.61 -20.40
C LYS A 51 -17.89 2.74 -20.09
N THR A 52 -18.55 1.61 -19.88
CA THR A 52 -20.00 1.51 -19.67
C THR A 52 -20.33 0.86 -18.34
N GLU A 53 -21.57 1.00 -17.88
CA GLU A 53 -22.04 0.44 -16.60
C GLU A 53 -22.00 -1.09 -16.53
N THR A 54 -22.13 -1.77 -17.66
CA THR A 54 -22.14 -3.24 -17.74
C THR A 54 -20.86 -3.83 -18.33
N GLY A 55 -19.91 -2.97 -18.73
CA GLY A 55 -18.64 -3.39 -19.32
C GLY A 55 -17.66 -4.02 -18.31
N PRO A 56 -16.65 -4.76 -18.81
CA PRO A 56 -15.62 -5.33 -17.96
C PRO A 56 -14.78 -4.23 -17.32
N TRP A 57 -14.33 -4.48 -16.09
CA TRP A 57 -13.34 -3.65 -15.43
C TRP A 57 -11.95 -3.94 -15.99
N VAL A 58 -11.21 -2.88 -16.28
CA VAL A 58 -9.84 -2.94 -16.81
C VAL A 58 -8.88 -2.36 -15.77
N PRO A 59 -7.86 -3.10 -15.33
CA PRO A 59 -6.89 -2.59 -14.37
C PRO A 59 -5.95 -1.55 -15.00
N VAL A 60 -5.68 -0.48 -14.26
CA VAL A 60 -4.69 0.54 -14.61
C VAL A 60 -3.34 0.12 -14.04
N GLN A 61 -2.35 -0.11 -14.90
CA GLN A 61 -1.03 -0.62 -14.50
C GLN A 61 -0.27 0.37 -13.61
N GLU A 62 -0.35 1.66 -13.93
CA GLU A 62 0.29 2.74 -13.17
C GLU A 62 -0.41 3.01 -11.83
N GLY A 63 -1.57 2.36 -11.57
CA GLY A 63 -2.35 2.51 -10.36
C GLY A 63 -2.66 3.98 -10.04
N LEU A 64 -2.39 4.39 -8.79
CA LEU A 64 -2.62 5.76 -8.34
C LEU A 64 -1.70 6.81 -9.00
N GLN A 65 -0.57 6.40 -9.59
CA GLN A 65 0.37 7.30 -10.26
C GLN A 65 -0.03 7.59 -11.72
N GLY A 66 -1.07 6.92 -12.24
CA GLY A 66 -1.60 7.20 -13.57
C GLY A 66 -2.25 8.59 -13.65
N LYS A 67 -2.26 9.15 -14.86
CA LYS A 67 -2.93 10.42 -15.17
C LYS A 67 -4.38 10.17 -15.57
N LEU A 68 -5.29 11.00 -15.08
CA LEU A 68 -6.72 10.97 -15.44
C LEU A 68 -6.96 11.30 -16.91
N LEU A 69 -6.05 12.01 -17.58
CA LEU A 69 -6.08 12.26 -19.02
C LEU A 69 -6.29 10.98 -19.84
N LEU A 70 -5.72 9.85 -19.40
CA LEU A 70 -5.86 8.56 -20.07
C LEU A 70 -7.32 8.09 -20.14
N MET A 71 -8.11 8.38 -19.09
CA MET A 71 -9.54 8.07 -19.10
C MET A 71 -10.26 8.85 -20.19
N LYS A 72 -9.95 10.14 -20.35
CA LYS A 72 -10.54 10.98 -21.40
C LYS A 72 -10.17 10.46 -22.79
N THR A 73 -8.87 10.27 -23.03
CA THR A 73 -8.34 9.86 -24.33
C THR A 73 -8.89 8.50 -24.78
N LEU A 74 -9.14 7.60 -23.84
CA LEU A 74 -9.64 6.25 -24.12
C LEU A 74 -11.14 6.10 -23.85
N GLU A 75 -11.85 7.19 -23.53
CA GLU A 75 -13.30 7.24 -23.31
C GLU A 75 -13.79 6.34 -22.14
N PHE A 76 -13.01 6.24 -21.08
CA PHE A 76 -13.44 5.64 -19.82
C PHE A 76 -14.16 6.68 -18.96
N ILE A 77 -15.30 6.28 -18.37
CA ILE A 77 -16.15 7.18 -17.58
C ILE A 77 -16.28 6.68 -16.13
N TYR A 78 -16.16 5.37 -15.90
CA TYR A 78 -16.26 4.78 -14.58
C TYR A 78 -14.87 4.44 -14.06
N LEU A 79 -14.67 4.75 -12.79
CA LEU A 79 -13.46 4.51 -12.02
C LEU A 79 -13.82 3.78 -10.74
N LYS A 80 -13.06 2.75 -10.42
CA LYS A 80 -13.20 1.97 -9.19
C LYS A 80 -11.86 1.87 -8.50
N TYR A 81 -11.82 2.35 -7.27
CA TYR A 81 -10.72 2.07 -6.36
C TYR A 81 -11.04 0.81 -5.56
N ILE A 82 -10.11 -0.14 -5.56
CA ILE A 82 -10.20 -1.34 -4.74
C ILE A 82 -9.10 -1.24 -3.68
N LEU A 83 -9.55 -1.05 -2.45
CA LEU A 83 -8.74 -1.14 -1.25
C LEU A 83 -8.51 -2.62 -0.95
N LEU A 84 -7.27 -3.08 -1.12
CA LEU A 84 -6.89 -4.43 -0.72
C LEU A 84 -6.41 -4.39 0.72
N LEU A 85 -7.01 -5.26 1.54
CA LEU A 85 -6.44 -5.59 2.84
C LEU A 85 -5.09 -6.27 2.59
N CYS A 86 -4.07 -5.87 3.33
CA CYS A 86 -2.81 -6.60 3.34
C CYS A 86 -3.03 -7.97 4.00
N ASP A 87 -3.32 -8.99 3.18
CA ASP A 87 -3.36 -10.38 3.59
C ASP A 87 -1.96 -10.88 3.93
N PHE A 88 -1.46 -10.55 5.12
CA PHE A 88 -0.52 -11.44 5.78
C PHE A 88 -1.35 -12.41 6.61
N VAL A 89 -1.49 -13.64 6.10
CA VAL A 89 -2.00 -14.78 6.84
C VAL A 89 -1.09 -15.01 8.05
N VAL A 90 -1.37 -14.32 9.15
CA VAL A 90 -0.90 -14.66 10.48
C VAL A 90 -1.97 -15.56 11.09
N PRO A 91 -1.65 -16.75 11.62
CA PRO A 91 -2.64 -17.59 12.28
C PRO A 91 -3.36 -16.77 13.34
N LEU A 92 -4.70 -16.75 13.25
CA LEU A 92 -5.63 -15.93 14.03
C LEU A 92 -5.66 -16.25 15.54
N SER A 93 -4.65 -16.92 16.08
CA SER A 93 -4.66 -17.41 17.46
C SER A 93 -4.19 -16.39 18.51
N GLN A 94 -3.86 -15.14 18.14
CA GLN A 94 -3.40 -14.12 19.11
C GLN A 94 -3.97 -12.72 18.89
N ILE A 95 -5.16 -12.58 18.31
CA ILE A 95 -5.90 -11.31 18.43
C ILE A 95 -6.56 -11.29 19.81
N HIS A 96 -5.74 -11.07 20.85
CA HIS A 96 -6.27 -10.43 22.05
C HIS A 96 -6.82 -9.08 21.60
N ILE A 97 -8.10 -8.86 21.85
CA ILE A 97 -8.87 -7.68 21.45
C ILE A 97 -8.19 -6.44 22.04
N LEU A 98 -7.29 -5.83 21.26
CA LEU A 98 -6.70 -4.54 21.58
C LEU A 98 -7.74 -3.49 21.19
N ASN A 99 -8.25 -2.74 22.17
CA ASN A 99 -9.24 -1.70 21.90
C ASN A 99 -8.66 -0.63 20.94
N ALA A 100 -9.53 0.02 20.16
CA ALA A 100 -9.11 0.99 19.14
C ALA A 100 -8.24 2.14 19.69
N PHE A 101 -8.40 2.47 20.97
CA PHE A 101 -7.61 3.46 21.67
C PHE A 101 -6.17 3.01 21.95
N THR A 102 -5.97 1.77 22.38
CA THR A 102 -4.63 1.18 22.52
C THR A 102 -3.97 1.05 21.15
N ARG A 103 -4.71 0.69 20.09
CA ARG A 103 -4.18 0.73 18.72
C ARG A 103 -3.69 2.13 18.35
N LEU A 104 -4.48 3.18 18.64
CA LEU A 104 -4.12 4.58 18.43
C LEU A 104 -2.84 5.01 19.17
N MET A 105 -2.65 4.53 20.40
CA MET A 105 -1.48 4.87 21.23
C MET A 105 -0.22 4.07 20.87
N ASP A 106 -0.37 2.88 20.28
CA ASP A 106 0.72 1.96 19.92
C ASP A 106 1.24 2.15 18.47
N PHE A 107 0.74 3.17 17.75
CA PHE A 107 1.18 3.57 16.39
C PHE A 107 2.60 4.17 16.30
N ARG A 108 3.44 4.00 17.34
CA ARG A 108 4.85 4.32 17.18
C ARG A 108 5.45 3.25 16.27
N TYR A 109 5.81 3.64 15.05
CA TYR A 109 6.53 2.75 14.14
C TYR A 109 7.81 2.25 14.81
N GLN A 110 7.87 0.94 15.01
CA GLN A 110 9.02 0.28 15.62
C GLN A 110 9.79 -0.48 14.54
N LEU A 111 11.11 -0.56 14.74
CA LEU A 111 12.02 -1.24 13.84
C LEU A 111 12.57 -2.50 14.49
N PRO A 112 12.83 -3.56 13.71
CA PRO A 112 13.57 -4.71 14.20
C PRO A 112 14.90 -4.28 14.83
N ALA A 113 15.29 -4.93 15.93
CA ALA A 113 16.57 -4.68 16.54
C ALA A 113 17.72 -4.92 15.55
N GLN A 114 18.72 -4.03 15.58
CA GLN A 114 19.99 -4.23 14.89
C GLN A 114 20.73 -5.43 15.48
N LYS A 115 21.44 -6.14 14.61
CA LYS A 115 22.23 -7.32 14.97
C LYS A 115 23.66 -6.88 15.29
N ARG A 116 24.31 -7.57 16.24
CA ARG A 116 25.63 -7.18 16.79
C ARG A 116 26.83 -7.76 16.05
N GLU A 117 26.60 -8.65 15.10
CA GLU A 117 27.64 -9.41 14.41
C GLU A 117 28.12 -8.69 13.13
N ASP A 118 29.43 -8.72 12.87
CA ASP A 118 30.07 -8.02 11.75
C ASP A 118 30.29 -8.96 10.54
N ILE A 119 29.20 -9.51 10.01
CA ILE A 119 29.20 -10.31 8.78
C ILE A 119 28.47 -9.49 7.69
N ARG A 120 28.89 -9.58 6.43
CA ARG A 120 28.36 -8.79 5.30
C ARG A 120 26.82 -8.74 5.24
N ASP A 121 26.15 -9.89 5.37
CA ASP A 121 24.68 -9.97 5.36
C ASP A 121 24.07 -9.20 6.54
N ILE A 122 24.78 -9.14 7.67
CA ILE A 122 24.33 -8.49 8.89
C ILE A 122 24.56 -6.98 8.82
N LEU A 123 25.65 -6.53 8.20
CA LEU A 123 25.85 -5.12 7.86
C LEU A 123 24.76 -4.60 6.93
N LEU A 124 24.43 -5.35 5.87
CA LEU A 124 23.34 -4.99 4.97
C LEU A 124 21.99 -4.93 5.70
N TYR A 125 21.70 -5.93 6.54
CA TYR A 125 20.52 -5.91 7.40
C TYR A 125 20.46 -4.62 8.24
N ASN A 126 21.54 -4.27 8.93
CA ASN A 126 21.61 -3.09 9.78
C ASN A 126 21.49 -1.78 8.97
N HIS A 127 22.07 -1.70 7.78
CA HIS A 127 21.93 -0.55 6.88
C HIS A 127 20.48 -0.36 6.40
N ILE A 128 19.76 -1.45 6.09
CA ILE A 128 18.34 -1.35 5.74
C ILE A 128 17.53 -0.81 6.94
N ILE A 129 17.84 -1.27 8.16
CA ILE A 129 17.21 -0.72 9.38
C ILE A 129 17.50 0.78 9.54
N GLN A 130 18.74 1.22 9.34
CA GLN A 130 19.12 2.64 9.41
C GLN A 130 18.41 3.48 8.32
N LEU A 131 18.29 2.95 7.10
CA LEU A 131 17.54 3.59 6.02
C LEU A 131 16.08 3.80 6.43
N PHE A 132 15.44 2.76 6.97
CA PHE A 132 14.04 2.83 7.40
C PHE A 132 13.87 3.83 8.56
N GLN A 133 14.84 3.87 9.48
CA GLN A 133 14.88 4.86 10.56
C GLN A 133 14.98 6.29 10.01
N SER A 134 15.83 6.53 9.00
CA SER A 134 15.99 7.86 8.38
C SER A 134 14.75 8.36 7.64
N MET A 135 13.94 7.42 7.12
CA MET A 135 12.69 7.73 6.43
C MET A 135 11.48 7.78 7.38
N CYS A 136 11.71 7.60 8.70
CA CYS A 136 10.65 7.52 9.71
C CYS A 136 9.56 6.47 9.38
N VAL A 137 9.96 5.36 8.76
CA VAL A 137 9.06 4.23 8.43
C VAL A 137 9.37 3.04 9.33
N GLY A 138 8.38 2.17 9.56
CA GLY A 138 8.55 0.96 10.35
C GLY A 138 7.25 0.17 10.46
N TRP A 139 7.16 -0.71 11.45
CA TRP A 139 5.98 -1.54 11.67
C TRP A 139 5.18 -1.02 12.86
N PRO A 140 3.84 -0.93 12.76
CA PRO A 140 3.00 -0.56 13.88
C PRO A 140 2.97 -1.69 14.94
N GLY A 141 2.94 -1.33 16.22
CA GLY A 141 2.89 -2.29 17.33
C GLY A 141 4.07 -3.27 17.36
N ASN A 142 3.78 -4.52 17.72
CA ASN A 142 4.81 -5.57 17.93
C ASN A 142 5.27 -6.29 16.67
N ASP A 143 4.77 -5.90 15.49
CA ASP A 143 5.07 -6.60 14.23
C ASP A 143 6.52 -6.43 13.77
N HIS A 144 7.25 -5.46 14.31
CA HIS A 144 8.66 -5.24 14.05
C HIS A 144 9.53 -6.46 14.42
N ASN A 145 9.18 -7.20 15.48
CA ASN A 145 9.93 -8.39 15.91
C ASN A 145 9.50 -9.68 15.21
N THR A 146 8.39 -9.67 14.46
CA THR A 146 7.86 -10.83 13.74
C THR A 146 7.98 -10.61 12.23
N CYS A 147 7.01 -9.92 11.63
CA CYS A 147 6.90 -9.67 10.20
C CYS A 147 8.01 -8.75 9.72
N GLY A 148 8.31 -7.68 10.45
CA GLY A 148 9.36 -6.74 10.09
C GLY A 148 10.73 -7.40 10.04
N LYS A 149 11.09 -8.16 11.08
CA LYS A 149 12.34 -8.93 11.11
C LYS A 149 12.46 -9.88 9.91
N LYS A 150 11.42 -10.69 9.64
CA LYS A 150 11.42 -11.64 8.50
C LYS A 150 11.52 -10.94 7.14
N PHE A 151 10.85 -9.79 6.99
CA PHE A 151 10.92 -8.99 5.77
C PHE A 151 12.35 -8.52 5.51
N ILE A 152 12.99 -7.88 6.50
CA ILE A 152 14.36 -7.37 6.36
C ILE A 152 15.34 -8.52 6.10
N GLU A 153 15.17 -9.67 6.76
CA GLU A 153 16.01 -10.86 6.52
C GLU A 153 15.87 -11.40 5.09
N ARG A 154 14.65 -11.47 4.55
CA ARG A 154 14.41 -11.92 3.17
C ARG A 154 14.94 -10.92 2.15
N LEU A 155 14.73 -9.63 2.39
CA LEU A 155 15.23 -8.55 1.54
C LEU A 155 16.77 -8.55 1.49
N THR A 156 17.41 -8.64 2.65
CA THR A 156 18.87 -8.78 2.79
C THR A 156 19.37 -9.96 1.96
N LYS A 157 18.75 -11.15 2.10
CA LYS A 157 19.13 -12.33 1.32
C LYS A 157 18.95 -12.13 -0.19
N ALA A 158 17.85 -11.53 -0.62
CA ALA A 158 17.60 -11.28 -2.05
C ALA A 158 18.66 -10.36 -2.66
N ILE A 159 19.05 -9.30 -1.96
CA ILE A 159 20.09 -8.37 -2.38
C ILE A 159 21.47 -9.03 -2.36
N CYS A 160 21.77 -9.83 -1.33
CA CYS A 160 23.05 -10.56 -1.28
C CYS A 160 23.17 -11.61 -2.38
N ILE A 161 22.06 -12.28 -2.75
CA ILE A 161 22.03 -13.20 -3.88
C ILE A 161 22.26 -12.44 -5.18
N SER A 162 21.53 -11.36 -5.44
CA SER A 162 21.69 -10.61 -6.69
C SER A 162 23.11 -10.05 -6.84
N ALA A 163 23.73 -9.59 -5.77
CA ALA A 163 25.12 -9.11 -5.79
C ALA A 163 26.16 -10.22 -6.06
N LYS A 164 25.85 -11.50 -5.77
CA LYS A 164 26.72 -12.64 -6.10
C LYS A 164 26.69 -13.05 -7.57
N TRP A 165 25.62 -12.74 -8.29
CA TRP A 165 25.50 -13.02 -9.73
C TRP A 165 26.08 -11.90 -10.62
N SER A 166 26.52 -10.80 -10.01
CA SER A 166 27.10 -9.63 -10.69
C SER A 166 28.65 -9.61 -10.69
N LEU A 167 29.29 -10.69 -10.22
CA LEU A 167 30.73 -10.94 -10.18
C LEU A 167 31.05 -12.18 -11.01
#